data_AF-A0A1M3NGX5-F1
#
_entry.id   AF-A0A1M3NGX5-F1
#
_cell.length_a   1.000
_cell.length_b   1.000
_cell.length_c   1.000
_cell.angle_alpha   90.00
_cell.angle_beta   90.00
_cell.angle_gamma   90.00
#
_symmetry.space_group_name_H-M   'P 1'
#
loop_
_entity.id
_entity.type
_entity.pdbx_description
1 polymer ?
#
loop_
_entity_poly.entity_id
_entity_poly.type
_entity_poly.pdbx_seq_one_letter_code
_entity_poly.pdbx_strand_id
1 'polypeptide(L)'
;MRARALILACAIATSTLVLRSSDARAADEEADSTTAPAETPPAPSPPTTTPAPTSTSATPVADKPIVVWPTLTPAGDEVSGAPLHKPAPAEGTIHARAMELDATLRDAVQDLGYALDVADAGPAKGHARDLDMLERAQRSSAHTPRPEDAGTWLVSPRLEPASGDSFILRIVVVPPRGKQLRMRVERVSGADVSVRGLVLLRDLLSTPPVPTTDGLRRPEESASMGIMAPSRSPGRAVLAANAALFGAFMAFSVQRASGSEDPRLLYPLLTLGTGLGLGSALLVAEEWNVSTGDAWTLAGGAWWGAASGILVANGRKVPLTDRYAWGVGGGLIGLGLATFSLTRGKADEGEAVLVHSGASLGLGLGALTDYFHRGDLNKTPYTGAGYGSALGLIAGGTLAKLTKVPASRVLLVDLGAGLGAAAGAAIGSPLVFEQVTPEKTRGFVAATLGGTLIGGAAAWWFTRDRTSAPPRPPSSPAAFRIAPYGGTIGASQTRDGVVPAYGAGVHGTW
;
A
#
# COMPACT_ATOMS: atom_id res chain seq x y z
N MET A 1 -6.71 20.33 -16.61
CA MET A 1 -6.72 19.86 -15.20
C MET A 1 -7.69 20.64 -14.32
N ARG A 2 -7.59 21.99 -14.17
CA ARG A 2 -8.51 22.77 -13.31
C ARG A 2 -9.98 22.75 -13.76
N ALA A 3 -10.26 22.77 -15.07
CA ALA A 3 -11.62 22.75 -15.59
C ALA A 3 -12.37 21.43 -15.37
N ARG A 4 -11.67 20.28 -15.37
CA ARG A 4 -12.30 18.96 -15.17
C ARG A 4 -12.58 18.65 -13.69
N ALA A 5 -11.75 19.16 -12.78
CA ALA A 5 -12.03 19.12 -11.34
C ALA A 5 -13.22 20.01 -10.95
N LEU A 6 -13.41 21.15 -11.63
CA LEU A 6 -14.59 22.01 -11.46
C LEU A 6 -15.88 21.32 -11.95
N ILE A 7 -15.82 20.55 -13.04
CA ILE A 7 -16.97 19.82 -13.58
C ILE A 7 -17.41 18.69 -12.64
N LEU A 8 -16.48 17.99 -11.97
CA LEU A 8 -16.82 16.96 -10.97
C LEU A 8 -17.37 17.58 -9.67
N ALA A 9 -16.79 18.69 -9.21
CA ALA A 9 -17.30 19.44 -8.05
C ALA A 9 -18.69 20.04 -8.34
N CYS A 10 -18.93 20.53 -9.56
CA CYS A 10 -20.26 20.93 -10.03
C CYS A 10 -21.20 19.73 -10.07
N ALA A 11 -20.83 18.58 -10.65
CA ALA A 11 -21.72 17.41 -10.74
C ALA A 11 -22.16 16.89 -9.35
N ILE A 12 -21.29 16.93 -8.34
CA ILE A 12 -21.62 16.58 -6.95
C ILE A 12 -22.52 17.65 -6.30
N ALA A 13 -22.31 18.94 -6.61
CA ALA A 13 -23.17 20.02 -6.15
C ALA A 13 -24.54 20.07 -6.86
N THR A 14 -24.64 19.67 -8.14
CA THR A 14 -25.91 19.59 -8.86
C THR A 14 -26.74 18.42 -8.37
N SER A 15 -26.11 17.30 -7.98
CA SER A 15 -26.82 16.14 -7.42
C SER A 15 -27.47 16.45 -6.07
N THR A 16 -26.91 17.38 -5.29
CA THR A 16 -27.52 17.87 -4.04
C THR A 16 -28.60 18.94 -4.26
N LEU A 17 -28.59 19.64 -5.40
CA LEU A 17 -29.66 20.59 -5.76
C LEU A 17 -30.90 19.89 -6.33
N VAL A 18 -30.71 18.80 -7.10
CA VAL A 18 -31.82 18.03 -7.72
C VAL A 18 -32.67 17.32 -6.66
N LEU A 19 -32.09 16.88 -5.54
CA LEU A 19 -32.83 16.31 -4.41
C LEU A 19 -33.73 17.30 -3.67
N ARG A 20 -33.60 18.62 -3.94
CA ARG A 20 -34.48 19.65 -3.37
C ARG A 20 -35.60 20.10 -4.32
N SER A 21 -35.56 19.67 -5.59
CA SER A 21 -36.55 20.02 -6.62
C SER A 21 -37.55 18.90 -6.96
N SER A 22 -37.37 17.70 -6.40
CA SER A 22 -38.18 16.52 -6.75
C SER A 22 -39.58 16.50 -6.14
N ASP A 23 -39.92 17.41 -5.22
CA ASP A 23 -41.24 17.48 -4.58
C ASP A 23 -42.31 18.20 -5.43
N ALA A 24 -42.02 18.59 -6.67
CA ALA A 24 -42.92 19.45 -7.46
C ALA A 24 -43.41 18.91 -8.81
N ARG A 25 -43.07 17.70 -9.24
CA ARG A 25 -43.60 17.13 -10.51
C ARG A 25 -43.76 15.62 -10.44
N ALA A 26 -44.92 15.18 -9.97
CA ALA A 26 -45.45 13.85 -10.22
C ALA A 26 -46.91 13.99 -10.66
N ALA A 27 -47.12 14.10 -11.96
CA ALA A 27 -48.37 13.81 -12.65
C ALA A 27 -48.04 13.64 -14.15
N ASP A 28 -48.56 12.56 -14.73
CA ASP A 28 -48.49 12.14 -16.13
C ASP A 28 -47.07 11.69 -16.58
N GLU A 29 -46.85 10.56 -17.28
CA GLU A 29 -47.68 9.90 -18.28
C GLU A 29 -47.25 8.44 -18.47
N GLU A 30 -48.16 7.69 -19.08
CA GLU A 30 -48.31 6.25 -19.20
C GLU A 30 -47.68 5.70 -20.50
N ALA A 31 -47.29 4.42 -20.48
CA ALA A 31 -47.12 3.47 -21.58
C ALA A 31 -46.44 3.90 -22.91
N ASP A 32 -45.39 3.18 -23.34
CA ASP A 32 -45.54 2.27 -24.48
C ASP A 32 -44.40 1.25 -24.58
N SER A 33 -44.78 0.04 -24.94
CA SER A 33 -43.97 -1.13 -25.22
C SER A 33 -43.86 -1.30 -26.73
N THR A 34 -42.67 -1.49 -27.30
CA THR A 34 -42.56 -2.12 -28.63
C THR A 34 -41.31 -2.99 -28.72
N THR A 35 -41.55 -4.18 -29.27
CA THR A 35 -40.70 -5.37 -29.32
C THR A 35 -40.07 -5.50 -30.72
N ALA A 36 -38.88 -6.14 -30.75
CA ALA A 36 -38.28 -6.95 -31.83
C ALA A 36 -37.46 -6.24 -32.96
N PRO A 37 -36.56 -6.96 -33.68
CA PRO A 37 -35.86 -8.22 -33.37
C PRO A 37 -34.33 -8.20 -33.59
N ALA A 38 -33.73 -9.33 -33.18
CA ALA A 38 -32.34 -9.73 -33.31
C ALA A 38 -31.78 -9.77 -34.74
N GLU A 39 -30.53 -9.32 -34.88
CA GLU A 39 -29.73 -9.50 -36.10
C GLU A 39 -28.71 -10.62 -35.88
N THR A 40 -28.75 -11.62 -36.76
CA THR A 40 -27.91 -12.83 -36.73
C THR A 40 -26.60 -12.57 -37.49
N PRO A 41 -25.46 -13.14 -37.08
CA PRO A 41 -24.15 -12.85 -37.67
C PRO A 41 -23.93 -13.60 -38.99
N PRO A 42 -23.24 -13.02 -39.99
CA PRO A 42 -22.83 -13.77 -41.18
C PRO A 42 -21.65 -14.71 -40.89
N ALA A 43 -21.78 -15.93 -41.43
CA ALA A 43 -20.86 -17.04 -41.40
C ALA A 43 -19.56 -16.79 -42.21
N PRO A 44 -18.47 -17.54 -41.94
CA PRO A 44 -17.13 -17.28 -42.46
C PRO A 44 -16.95 -17.74 -43.92
N SER A 45 -16.17 -16.96 -44.69
CA SER A 45 -15.75 -17.31 -46.05
C SER A 45 -14.51 -18.23 -46.05
N PRO A 46 -14.37 -19.16 -47.02
CA PRO A 46 -13.33 -20.19 -47.08
C PRO A 46 -11.94 -19.67 -47.49
N PRO A 47 -10.86 -20.42 -47.20
CA PRO A 47 -9.49 -19.95 -47.34
C PRO A 47 -9.04 -19.86 -48.81
N THR A 48 -8.53 -18.70 -49.21
CA THR A 48 -7.83 -18.51 -50.48
C THR A 48 -6.38 -18.98 -50.34
N THR A 49 -6.04 -20.00 -51.11
CA THR A 49 -4.69 -20.54 -51.31
C THR A 49 -3.93 -19.66 -52.31
N THR A 50 -2.72 -19.23 -51.97
CA THR A 50 -1.72 -18.66 -52.89
C THR A 50 -0.32 -18.84 -52.24
N PRO A 51 0.75 -19.10 -53.03
CA PRO A 51 1.76 -20.10 -52.71
C PRO A 51 2.97 -19.60 -51.90
N ALA A 52 3.73 -20.60 -51.44
CA ALA A 52 4.97 -20.51 -50.68
C ALA A 52 6.00 -19.50 -51.24
N PRO A 53 6.59 -18.66 -50.39
CA PRO A 53 7.85 -18.00 -50.70
C PRO A 53 9.03 -18.92 -50.36
N THR A 54 9.89 -19.05 -51.36
CA THR A 54 11.17 -19.74 -51.40
C THR A 54 12.07 -19.39 -50.22
N SER A 55 12.60 -20.44 -49.60
CA SER A 55 13.67 -20.42 -48.60
C SER A 55 14.86 -19.58 -49.07
N THR A 56 15.11 -18.46 -48.39
CA THR A 56 16.42 -17.80 -48.35
C THR A 56 16.79 -17.64 -46.88
N SER A 57 17.46 -18.65 -46.33
CA SER A 57 18.08 -18.61 -45.01
C SER A 57 19.26 -17.65 -45.02
N ALA A 58 18.98 -16.38 -44.77
CA ALA A 58 19.97 -15.42 -44.30
C ALA A 58 19.81 -15.34 -42.77
N THR A 59 20.68 -16.03 -42.04
CA THR A 59 20.77 -15.91 -40.58
C THR A 59 21.11 -14.46 -40.23
N PRO A 60 20.25 -13.70 -39.54
CA PRO A 60 20.64 -12.39 -39.04
C PRO A 60 21.76 -12.60 -38.02
N VAL A 61 22.91 -11.96 -38.25
CA VAL A 61 24.04 -11.97 -37.31
C VAL A 61 23.55 -11.28 -36.02
N ALA A 62 23.45 -12.04 -34.94
CA ALA A 62 23.06 -11.51 -33.64
C ALA A 62 24.20 -10.64 -33.07
N ASP A 63 24.00 -9.32 -33.04
CA ASP A 63 25.04 -8.34 -32.69
C ASP A 63 25.25 -8.12 -31.17
N LYS A 64 24.55 -8.86 -30.30
CA LYS A 64 24.57 -8.65 -28.84
C LYS A 64 25.05 -9.91 -28.10
N PRO A 65 26.29 -9.96 -27.58
CA PRO A 65 26.79 -11.12 -26.84
C PRO A 65 26.08 -11.25 -25.49
N ILE A 66 25.65 -12.46 -25.14
CA ILE A 66 25.01 -12.80 -23.87
C ILE A 66 25.58 -14.10 -23.31
N VAL A 67 25.73 -14.15 -21.98
CA VAL A 67 26.09 -15.35 -21.23
C VAL A 67 24.96 -15.66 -20.26
N VAL A 68 24.49 -16.91 -20.27
CA VAL A 68 23.49 -17.41 -19.33
C VAL A 68 24.17 -18.41 -18.39
N TRP A 69 24.33 -17.99 -17.13
CA TRP A 69 24.84 -18.85 -16.07
C TRP A 69 23.84 -19.96 -15.74
N PRO A 70 24.31 -21.11 -15.23
CA PRO A 70 23.43 -22.17 -14.76
C PRO A 70 22.56 -21.68 -13.60
N THR A 71 21.36 -22.23 -13.47
CA THR A 71 20.46 -21.95 -12.35
C THR A 71 21.12 -22.33 -11.03
N LEU A 72 21.14 -21.38 -10.08
CA LEU A 72 21.74 -21.56 -8.77
C LEU A 72 20.66 -21.64 -7.68
N THR A 73 20.89 -22.45 -6.65
CA THR A 73 20.05 -22.53 -5.45
C THR A 73 20.73 -21.82 -4.28
N PRO A 74 20.04 -20.92 -3.55
CA PRO A 74 20.46 -20.55 -2.21
C PRO A 74 20.16 -21.69 -1.24
N ALA A 75 20.98 -21.83 -0.20
CA ALA A 75 20.84 -22.88 0.79
C ALA A 75 19.79 -22.54 1.87
N GLY A 76 18.51 -22.59 1.50
CA GLY A 76 17.36 -22.63 2.43
C GLY A 76 16.97 -21.32 3.13
N ASP A 77 15.78 -21.34 3.74
CA ASP A 77 15.00 -20.21 4.29
C ASP A 77 15.60 -19.46 5.52
N GLU A 78 16.78 -19.85 6.02
CA GLU A 78 17.48 -19.06 7.05
C GLU A 78 18.54 -18.18 6.38
N VAL A 79 18.99 -17.11 7.07
CA VAL A 79 20.19 -16.37 6.66
C VAL A 79 21.41 -17.29 6.83
N SER A 80 21.51 -18.28 5.96
CA SER A 80 22.52 -19.32 6.02
C SER A 80 23.74 -18.83 5.27
N GLY A 81 24.90 -18.90 5.91
CA GLY A 81 26.20 -18.58 5.32
C GLY A 81 26.68 -19.58 4.27
N ALA A 82 25.80 -20.44 3.74
CA ALA A 82 26.13 -21.43 2.74
C ALA A 82 26.16 -20.81 1.32
N PRO A 83 27.23 -21.08 0.55
CA PRO A 83 27.46 -20.44 -0.74
C PRO A 83 26.47 -20.95 -1.81
N LEU A 84 26.05 -20.06 -2.72
CA LEU A 84 25.28 -20.42 -3.92
C LEU A 84 25.93 -21.61 -4.65
N HIS A 85 25.14 -22.64 -4.93
CA HIS A 85 25.61 -23.83 -5.65
C HIS A 85 24.66 -24.23 -6.78
N LYS A 86 25.15 -25.08 -7.68
CA LYS A 86 24.33 -25.67 -8.74
C LYS A 86 23.56 -26.87 -8.15
N PRO A 87 22.24 -26.98 -8.36
CA PRO A 87 21.44 -28.08 -7.82
C PRO A 87 21.99 -29.45 -8.22
N ALA A 88 22.25 -30.31 -7.24
CA ALA A 88 22.67 -31.69 -7.47
C ALA A 88 21.46 -32.60 -7.81
N PRO A 89 21.65 -33.71 -8.55
CA PRO A 89 20.56 -34.66 -8.83
C PRO A 89 19.86 -35.20 -7.57
N ALA A 90 20.57 -35.25 -6.44
CA ALA A 90 20.03 -35.66 -5.14
C ALA A 90 19.00 -34.67 -4.57
N GLU A 91 18.95 -33.42 -5.06
CA GLU A 91 17.99 -32.40 -4.63
C GLU A 91 16.62 -32.55 -5.33
N GLY A 92 16.46 -33.57 -6.18
CA GLY A 92 15.15 -34.01 -6.68
C GLY A 92 14.46 -33.00 -7.61
N THR A 93 13.29 -32.52 -7.21
CA THR A 93 12.42 -31.68 -8.05
C THR A 93 13.07 -30.36 -8.44
N ILE A 94 13.87 -29.76 -7.55
CA ILE A 94 14.55 -28.49 -7.84
C ILE A 94 15.63 -28.65 -8.92
N HIS A 95 16.30 -29.81 -8.98
CA HIS A 95 17.27 -30.12 -10.03
C HIS A 95 16.58 -30.24 -11.39
N ALA A 96 15.45 -30.96 -11.45
CA ALA A 96 14.68 -31.11 -12.69
C ALA A 96 14.19 -29.75 -13.22
N ARG A 97 13.62 -28.90 -12.35
CA ARG A 97 13.13 -27.57 -12.72
C ARG A 97 14.25 -26.60 -13.09
N ALA A 98 15.40 -26.67 -12.43
CA ALA A 98 16.57 -25.87 -12.77
C ALA A 98 17.11 -26.23 -14.17
N MET A 99 17.17 -27.52 -14.52
CA MET A 99 17.62 -27.96 -15.84
C MET A 99 16.63 -27.55 -16.95
N GLU A 100 15.33 -27.62 -16.68
CA GLU A 100 14.27 -27.19 -17.59
C GLU A 100 14.33 -25.67 -17.85
N LEU A 101 14.50 -24.89 -16.77
CA LEU A 101 14.65 -23.44 -16.83
C LEU A 101 15.93 -23.04 -17.60
N ASP A 102 17.06 -23.69 -17.33
CA ASP A 102 18.33 -23.41 -18.03
C ASP A 102 18.22 -23.63 -19.54
N ALA A 103 17.58 -24.73 -19.97
CA ALA A 103 17.34 -25.00 -21.38
C ALA A 103 16.44 -23.93 -22.01
N THR A 104 15.34 -23.59 -21.34
CA THR A 104 14.36 -22.60 -21.80
C THR A 104 14.97 -21.21 -21.94
N LEU A 105 15.76 -20.77 -20.96
CA LEU A 105 16.38 -19.44 -20.99
C LEU A 105 17.45 -19.32 -22.08
N ARG A 106 18.23 -20.38 -22.33
CA ARG A 106 19.25 -20.39 -23.39
C ARG A 106 18.64 -20.31 -24.79
N ASP A 107 17.52 -20.98 -25.00
CA ASP A 107 16.75 -20.90 -26.24
C ASP A 107 16.13 -19.50 -26.40
N ALA A 108 15.47 -19.00 -25.35
CA ALA A 108 14.81 -17.70 -25.35
C ALA A 108 15.74 -16.52 -25.63
N VAL A 109 16.99 -16.53 -25.15
CA VAL A 109 17.92 -15.43 -25.47
C VAL A 109 18.32 -15.40 -26.94
N GLN A 110 18.38 -16.56 -27.61
CA GLN A 110 18.66 -16.63 -29.05
C GLN A 110 17.46 -16.11 -29.85
N ASP A 111 16.24 -16.48 -29.45
CA ASP A 111 14.99 -15.96 -30.03
C ASP A 111 14.84 -14.43 -29.88
N LEU A 112 15.35 -13.89 -28.76
CA LEU A 112 15.39 -12.44 -28.52
C LEU A 112 16.50 -11.72 -29.31
N GLY A 113 17.25 -12.44 -30.16
CA GLY A 113 18.27 -11.90 -31.05
C GLY A 113 19.64 -11.69 -30.41
N TYR A 114 19.94 -12.38 -29.30
CA TYR A 114 21.26 -12.35 -28.67
C TYR A 114 22.14 -13.52 -29.15
N ALA A 115 23.46 -13.28 -29.21
CA ALA A 115 24.45 -14.31 -29.48
C ALA A 115 24.89 -14.97 -28.16
N LEU A 116 24.41 -16.18 -27.90
CA LEU A 116 24.76 -16.94 -26.70
C LEU A 116 26.21 -17.43 -26.76
N ASP A 117 27.03 -17.02 -25.79
CA ASP A 117 28.40 -17.50 -25.61
C ASP A 117 28.41 -18.82 -24.84
N VAL A 118 28.47 -19.93 -25.57
CA VAL A 118 28.44 -21.30 -25.01
C VAL A 118 29.79 -21.70 -24.40
N ALA A 119 30.87 -20.98 -24.72
CA ALA A 119 32.21 -21.29 -24.21
C ALA A 119 32.39 -20.88 -22.74
N ASP A 120 31.52 -19.99 -22.23
CA ASP A 120 31.50 -19.62 -20.82
C ASP A 120 30.69 -20.63 -19.99
N ALA A 121 31.40 -21.46 -19.23
CA ALA A 121 30.79 -22.46 -18.36
C ALA A 121 30.06 -21.87 -17.13
N GLY A 122 30.16 -20.56 -16.91
CA GLY A 122 29.56 -19.85 -15.78
C GLY A 122 30.54 -19.58 -14.63
N PRO A 123 30.03 -19.27 -13.42
CA PRO A 123 30.87 -18.83 -12.32
C PRO A 123 31.77 -19.96 -11.83
N ALA A 124 33.03 -19.64 -11.53
CA ALA A 124 33.91 -20.55 -10.81
C ALA A 124 33.36 -20.82 -9.40
N LYS A 125 33.69 -21.98 -8.80
CA LYS A 125 33.27 -22.30 -7.43
C LYS A 125 33.62 -21.14 -6.48
N GLY A 126 32.64 -20.66 -5.71
CA GLY A 126 32.80 -19.54 -4.78
C GLY A 126 32.71 -18.13 -5.39
N HIS A 127 32.61 -18.00 -6.73
CA HIS A 127 32.56 -16.74 -7.47
C HIS A 127 31.19 -16.53 -8.16
N ALA A 128 30.12 -16.80 -7.42
CA ALA A 128 28.75 -16.69 -7.91
C ALA A 128 28.00 -15.48 -7.31
N ARG A 129 28.72 -14.52 -6.73
CA ARG A 129 28.13 -13.33 -6.09
C ARG A 129 27.72 -12.32 -7.15
N ASP A 130 26.82 -11.43 -6.76
CA ASP A 130 26.35 -10.32 -7.61
C ASP A 130 27.51 -9.40 -8.07
N LEU A 131 28.58 -9.29 -7.27
CA LEU A 131 29.79 -8.55 -7.63
C LEU A 131 30.56 -9.25 -8.77
N ASP A 132 30.69 -10.58 -8.71
CA ASP A 132 31.36 -11.38 -9.74
C ASP A 132 30.63 -11.27 -11.09
N MET A 133 29.29 -11.14 -11.03
CA MET A 133 28.46 -10.88 -12.20
C MET A 133 28.78 -9.53 -12.86
N LEU A 134 28.93 -8.46 -12.06
CA LEU A 134 29.29 -7.13 -12.56
C LEU A 134 30.69 -7.12 -13.19
N GLU A 135 31.66 -7.78 -12.55
CA GLU A 135 33.01 -7.92 -13.08
C GLU A 135 33.03 -8.73 -14.39
N ARG A 136 32.23 -9.80 -14.48
CA ARG A 136 32.15 -10.63 -15.68
C ARG A 136 31.50 -9.89 -16.85
N ALA A 137 30.45 -9.11 -16.61
CA ALA A 137 29.76 -8.34 -17.64
C ALA A 137 30.62 -7.22 -18.25
N GLN A 138 31.70 -6.82 -17.56
CA GLN A 138 32.71 -5.89 -18.08
C GLN A 138 33.68 -6.55 -19.08
N ARG A 139 33.83 -7.89 -19.04
CA ARG A 139 34.74 -8.62 -19.93
C ARG A 139 34.07 -8.89 -21.29
N SER A 140 34.79 -8.62 -22.37
CA SER A 140 34.40 -9.00 -23.74
C SER A 140 34.22 -10.52 -23.87
N SER A 141 33.34 -10.96 -24.77
CA SER A 141 33.24 -12.37 -25.15
C SER A 141 34.51 -12.80 -25.90
N ALA A 142 34.91 -14.07 -25.74
CA ALA A 142 36.13 -14.61 -26.33
C ALA A 142 36.08 -14.73 -27.87
N HIS A 143 34.89 -14.64 -28.49
CA HIS A 143 34.69 -14.95 -29.91
C HIS A 143 34.71 -13.75 -30.88
N THR A 144 34.81 -12.51 -30.39
CA THR A 144 34.91 -11.32 -31.26
C THR A 144 35.74 -10.23 -30.59
N PRO A 145 37.08 -10.20 -30.74
CA PRO A 145 37.87 -9.08 -30.24
C PRO A 145 37.78 -7.94 -31.26
N ARG A 146 36.75 -7.09 -31.17
CA ARG A 146 36.76 -5.79 -31.84
C ARG A 146 37.22 -4.72 -30.85
N PRO A 147 37.96 -3.68 -31.27
CA PRO A 147 38.40 -2.59 -30.39
C PRO A 147 37.25 -1.82 -29.71
N GLU A 148 36.01 -2.04 -30.13
CA GLU A 148 34.78 -1.40 -29.63
C GLU A 148 33.91 -2.33 -28.76
N ASP A 149 34.45 -3.43 -28.22
CA ASP A 149 33.66 -4.46 -27.54
C ASP A 149 32.82 -3.92 -26.38
N ALA A 150 31.50 -3.86 -26.59
CA ALA A 150 30.55 -3.17 -25.73
C ALA A 150 30.35 -3.80 -24.33
N GLY A 151 31.05 -4.89 -23.99
CA GLY A 151 30.80 -5.76 -22.84
C GLY A 151 29.81 -6.89 -23.17
N THR A 152 29.55 -7.78 -22.21
CA THR A 152 28.68 -8.96 -22.42
C THR A 152 27.47 -8.89 -21.49
N TRP A 153 26.27 -9.15 -21.99
CA TRP A 153 25.09 -9.32 -21.13
C TRP A 153 25.24 -10.58 -20.27
N LEU A 154 24.87 -10.50 -19.00
CA LEU A 154 24.94 -11.65 -18.11
C LEU A 154 23.59 -11.93 -17.47
N VAL A 155 23.16 -13.20 -17.51
CA VAL A 155 21.92 -13.66 -16.89
C VAL A 155 22.25 -14.73 -15.85
N SER A 156 21.78 -14.56 -14.62
CA SER A 156 21.87 -15.56 -13.55
C SER A 156 20.47 -15.86 -12.99
N PRO A 157 19.87 -16.99 -13.39
CA PRO A 157 18.67 -17.50 -12.75
C PRO A 157 19.00 -18.11 -11.37
N ARG A 158 18.13 -17.88 -10.40
CA ARG A 158 18.18 -18.48 -9.07
C ARG A 158 16.82 -19.04 -8.70
N LEU A 159 16.80 -20.26 -8.19
CA LEU A 159 15.57 -20.97 -7.84
C LEU A 159 15.68 -21.42 -6.38
N GLU A 160 14.65 -21.17 -5.58
CA GLU A 160 14.61 -21.51 -4.16
C GLU A 160 13.29 -22.21 -3.83
N PRO A 161 13.30 -23.29 -3.03
CA PRO A 161 12.07 -23.95 -2.62
C PRO A 161 11.34 -23.09 -1.57
N ALA A 162 10.03 -22.87 -1.73
CA ALA A 162 9.23 -22.11 -0.77
C ALA A 162 8.31 -23.00 0.08
N SER A 163 7.44 -23.78 -0.56
CA SER A 163 6.58 -24.76 0.13
C SER A 163 5.90 -25.69 -0.88
N GLY A 164 5.94 -27.01 -0.66
CA GLY A 164 5.35 -27.97 -1.60
C GLY A 164 5.98 -27.87 -2.99
N ASP A 165 5.16 -27.82 -4.04
CA ASP A 165 5.60 -27.60 -5.44
C ASP A 165 5.60 -26.11 -5.83
N SER A 166 6.03 -25.23 -4.91
CA SER A 166 6.18 -23.80 -5.18
C SER A 166 7.60 -23.32 -4.95
N PHE A 167 8.08 -22.46 -5.84
CA PHE A 167 9.43 -21.96 -5.88
C PHE A 167 9.46 -20.43 -5.88
N ILE A 168 10.51 -19.85 -5.31
CA ILE A 168 10.86 -18.45 -5.52
C ILE A 168 11.86 -18.42 -6.67
N LEU A 169 11.45 -17.83 -7.79
CA LEU A 169 12.27 -17.64 -8.97
C LEU A 169 12.82 -16.22 -8.99
N ARG A 170 14.14 -16.09 -9.03
CA ARG A 170 14.85 -14.82 -9.13
C ARG A 170 15.69 -14.80 -10.39
N ILE A 171 15.43 -13.87 -11.30
CA ILE A 171 16.26 -13.65 -12.50
C ILE A 171 17.07 -12.38 -12.29
N VAL A 172 18.40 -12.50 -12.37
CA VAL A 172 19.33 -11.37 -12.29
C VAL A 172 19.96 -11.16 -13.66
N VAL A 173 19.90 -9.92 -14.17
CA VAL A 173 20.49 -9.53 -15.45
C VAL A 173 21.42 -8.35 -15.26
N VAL A 174 22.63 -8.45 -15.82
CA VAL A 174 23.61 -7.36 -15.85
C VAL A 174 23.77 -6.89 -17.30
N PRO A 175 23.49 -5.61 -17.59
CA PRO A 175 23.78 -5.03 -18.88
C PRO A 175 25.29 -4.89 -19.09
N PRO A 176 25.75 -4.91 -20.34
CA PRO A 176 27.16 -4.84 -20.67
C PRO A 176 27.73 -3.48 -20.22
N ARG A 177 28.90 -3.49 -19.56
CA ARG A 177 29.50 -2.31 -18.89
C ARG A 177 28.62 -1.62 -17.84
N GLY A 178 27.51 -2.24 -17.44
CA GLY A 178 26.62 -1.72 -16.41
C GLY A 178 27.25 -1.80 -15.03
N LYS A 179 27.07 -0.75 -14.23
CA LYS A 179 27.33 -0.79 -12.77
C LYS A 179 26.08 -1.16 -11.96
N GLN A 180 25.02 -1.58 -12.64
CA GLN A 180 23.71 -1.83 -12.05
C GLN A 180 23.25 -3.24 -12.39
N LEU A 181 22.77 -3.96 -11.39
CA LEU A 181 22.08 -5.24 -11.54
C LEU A 181 20.59 -4.98 -11.71
N ARG A 182 19.95 -5.68 -12.65
CA ARG A 182 18.50 -5.70 -12.80
C ARG A 182 18.00 -7.03 -12.25
N MET A 183 17.04 -7.00 -11.35
CA MET A 183 16.54 -8.22 -10.70
C MET A 183 15.02 -8.22 -10.68
N ARG A 184 14.43 -9.40 -10.93
CA ARG A 184 13.03 -9.70 -10.67
C ARG A 184 12.93 -10.95 -9.83
N VAL A 185 11.97 -10.96 -8.91
CA VAL A 185 11.66 -12.10 -8.04
C VAL A 185 10.16 -12.38 -8.14
N GLU A 186 9.79 -13.62 -8.37
CA GLU A 186 8.39 -14.06 -8.44
C GLU A 186 8.24 -15.41 -7.74
N ARG A 187 7.13 -15.60 -7.03
CA ARG A 187 6.74 -16.91 -6.50
C ARG A 187 5.94 -17.66 -7.55
N VAL A 188 6.40 -18.84 -7.94
CA VAL A 188 5.87 -19.60 -9.08
C VAL A 188 5.53 -21.03 -8.67
N SER A 189 4.53 -21.62 -9.33
CA SER A 189 4.27 -23.06 -9.22
C SER A 189 5.36 -23.83 -9.97
N GLY A 190 5.62 -25.08 -9.57
CA GLY A 190 6.63 -25.92 -10.22
C GLY A 190 6.37 -26.12 -11.72
N ALA A 191 5.10 -26.21 -12.12
CA ALA A 191 4.71 -26.33 -13.52
C ALA A 191 4.97 -25.05 -14.35
N ASP A 192 4.99 -23.88 -13.71
CA ASP A 192 5.08 -22.59 -14.40
C ASP A 192 6.51 -21.99 -14.40
N VAL A 193 7.49 -22.64 -13.78
CA VAL A 193 8.86 -22.10 -13.59
C VAL A 193 9.47 -21.63 -14.90
N SER A 194 9.43 -22.47 -15.94
CA SER A 194 10.04 -22.20 -17.25
C SER A 194 9.36 -21.04 -17.97
N VAL A 195 8.02 -21.03 -18.00
CA VAL A 195 7.21 -19.99 -18.66
C VAL A 195 7.41 -18.64 -17.98
N ARG A 196 7.37 -18.61 -16.64
CA ARG A 196 7.59 -17.39 -15.86
C ARG A 196 9.02 -16.89 -15.98
N GLY A 197 10.00 -17.80 -15.97
CA GLY A 197 11.40 -17.46 -16.23
C GLY A 197 11.61 -16.72 -17.54
N LEU A 198 10.97 -17.19 -18.63
CA LEU A 198 11.02 -16.53 -19.93
C LEU A 198 10.42 -15.12 -19.88
N VAL A 199 9.25 -14.96 -19.25
CA VAL A 199 8.58 -13.66 -19.10
C VAL A 199 9.47 -12.67 -18.34
N LEU A 200 10.06 -13.09 -17.21
CA LEU A 200 10.96 -12.27 -16.40
C LEU A 200 12.24 -11.91 -17.18
N LEU A 201 12.82 -12.85 -17.92
CA LEU A 201 14.00 -12.62 -18.75
C LEU A 201 13.72 -11.57 -19.85
N ARG A 202 12.63 -11.74 -20.59
CA ARG A 202 12.23 -10.82 -21.66
C ARG A 202 12.04 -9.40 -21.13
N ASP A 203 11.37 -9.26 -19.99
CA ASP A 203 11.12 -7.97 -19.34
C ASP A 203 12.43 -7.28 -18.92
N LEU A 204 13.33 -8.03 -18.26
CA LEU A 204 14.63 -7.52 -17.82
C LEU A 204 15.56 -7.10 -18.97
N LEU A 205 15.53 -7.83 -20.09
CA LEU A 205 16.30 -7.53 -21.29
C LEU A 205 15.69 -6.39 -22.12
N SER A 206 14.38 -6.14 -22.04
CA SER A 206 13.68 -5.09 -22.80
C SER A 206 13.68 -3.73 -22.10
N THR A 207 14.11 -3.65 -20.84
CA THR A 207 14.09 -2.41 -20.05
C THR A 207 15.19 -1.43 -20.53
N PRO A 208 14.87 -0.18 -20.92
CA PRO A 208 15.87 0.81 -21.31
C PRO A 208 16.72 1.27 -20.11
N PRO A 209 17.98 1.69 -20.32
CA PRO A 209 18.82 2.24 -19.25
C PRO A 209 18.21 3.54 -18.70
N VAL A 210 18.07 3.63 -17.37
CA VAL A 210 17.64 4.86 -16.69
C VAL A 210 18.84 5.82 -16.61
N PRO A 211 18.73 7.07 -17.10
CA PRO A 211 19.82 8.03 -16.98
C PRO A 211 20.11 8.33 -15.51
N THR A 212 21.36 8.13 -15.10
CA THR A 212 21.89 8.46 -13.78
C THR A 212 21.73 9.96 -13.53
N THR A 213 20.75 10.33 -12.71
CA THR A 213 20.72 11.66 -12.10
C THR A 213 21.38 11.53 -10.73
N ASP A 214 22.58 12.09 -10.60
CA ASP A 214 23.29 12.19 -9.32
C ASP A 214 22.41 12.94 -8.31
N GLY A 215 22.10 12.27 -7.20
CA GLY A 215 21.32 12.86 -6.12
C GLY A 215 20.71 11.80 -5.24
N LEU A 216 21.42 11.49 -4.14
CA LEU A 216 20.98 10.79 -2.93
C LEU A 216 19.45 10.66 -2.77
N ARG A 217 18.86 9.65 -3.42
CA ARG A 217 17.59 9.06 -3.00
C ARG A 217 17.91 7.73 -2.34
N ARG A 218 17.48 7.61 -1.09
CA ARG A 218 17.44 6.36 -0.33
C ARG A 218 16.79 5.26 -1.20
N PRO A 219 17.21 3.99 -1.11
CA PRO A 219 16.57 2.94 -1.90
C PRO A 219 15.12 2.81 -1.43
N GLU A 220 14.18 3.32 -2.22
CA GLU A 220 12.83 2.81 -2.18
C GLU A 220 12.90 1.37 -2.71
N GLU A 221 12.42 0.46 -1.88
CA GLU A 221 12.15 -0.93 -2.17
C GLU A 221 11.52 -1.04 -3.57
N SER A 222 12.35 -1.44 -4.53
CA SER A 222 12.00 -1.50 -5.95
C SER A 222 11.15 -2.74 -6.23
N ALA A 223 9.96 -2.77 -5.63
CA ALA A 223 8.83 -3.46 -6.23
C ALA A 223 8.39 -2.65 -7.46
N SER A 224 8.15 -3.35 -8.56
CA SER A 224 7.59 -2.87 -9.84
C SER A 224 8.57 -2.30 -10.88
N MET A 225 8.80 -3.11 -11.91
CA MET A 225 8.88 -2.71 -13.32
C MET A 225 8.86 -4.00 -14.14
N GLY A 226 7.78 -4.77 -13.98
CA GLY A 226 7.39 -5.80 -14.93
C GLY A 226 6.17 -5.28 -15.66
N ILE A 227 6.12 -5.50 -16.98
CA ILE A 227 5.00 -5.15 -17.88
C ILE A 227 3.67 -5.43 -17.17
N MET A 228 3.06 -4.35 -16.69
CA MET A 228 1.86 -4.41 -15.90
C MET A 228 0.69 -4.72 -16.82
N ALA A 229 -0.01 -5.84 -16.58
CA ALA A 229 -1.46 -5.76 -16.63
C ALA A 229 -1.84 -4.51 -15.82
N PRO A 230 -2.66 -3.59 -16.35
CA PRO A 230 -2.76 -2.20 -15.90
C PRO A 230 -2.70 -2.14 -14.39
N SER A 231 -1.70 -1.41 -13.87
CA SER A 231 -1.39 -1.34 -12.44
C SER A 231 -2.68 -1.15 -11.66
N ARG A 232 -3.21 -2.22 -11.07
CA ARG A 232 -4.40 -2.10 -10.23
C ARG A 232 -3.99 -1.14 -9.13
N SER A 233 -4.68 0.00 -9.02
CA SER A 233 -4.30 1.02 -8.05
C SER A 233 -4.23 0.36 -6.67
N PRO A 234 -3.11 0.45 -5.94
CA PRO A 234 -2.90 -0.34 -4.73
C PRO A 234 -3.95 -0.01 -3.65
N GLY A 235 -4.46 1.22 -3.67
CA GLY A 235 -5.58 1.65 -2.84
C GLY A 235 -6.98 1.22 -3.31
N ARG A 236 -7.14 0.58 -4.49
CA ARG A 236 -8.45 0.25 -5.07
C ARG A 236 -9.34 -0.53 -4.12
N ALA A 237 -8.81 -1.59 -3.50
CA ALA A 237 -9.58 -2.44 -2.61
C ALA A 237 -10.01 -1.70 -1.34
N VAL A 238 -9.10 -0.90 -0.77
CA VAL A 238 -9.36 -0.09 0.42
C VAL A 238 -10.41 1.00 0.11
N LEU A 239 -10.28 1.68 -1.02
CA LEU A 239 -11.23 2.69 -1.48
C LEU A 239 -12.61 2.07 -1.73
N ALA A 240 -12.66 0.96 -2.46
CA ALA A 240 -13.88 0.22 -2.77
C ALA A 240 -14.63 -0.21 -1.50
N ALA A 241 -13.93 -0.80 -0.54
CA ALA A 241 -14.53 -1.23 0.73
C ALA A 241 -15.06 -0.04 1.53
N ASN A 242 -14.28 1.04 1.69
CA ASN A 242 -14.70 2.22 2.44
C ASN A 242 -15.86 2.96 1.77
N ALA A 243 -15.84 3.12 0.44
CA ALA A 243 -16.90 3.77 -0.30
C ALA A 243 -18.19 2.95 -0.27
N ALA A 244 -18.10 1.62 -0.38
CA ALA A 244 -19.25 0.72 -0.25
C ALA A 244 -19.89 0.86 1.15
N LEU A 245 -19.09 0.82 2.22
CA LEU A 245 -19.58 1.00 3.59
C LEU A 245 -20.17 2.41 3.82
N PHE A 246 -19.52 3.45 3.30
CA PHE A 246 -20.02 4.82 3.41
C PHE A 246 -21.32 5.01 2.61
N GLY A 247 -21.43 4.39 1.43
CA GLY A 247 -22.66 4.34 0.64
C GLY A 247 -23.80 3.63 1.36
N ALA A 248 -23.52 2.50 2.03
CA ALA A 248 -24.47 1.82 2.90
C ALA A 248 -24.92 2.73 4.06
N PHE A 249 -23.98 3.43 4.70
CA PHE A 249 -24.28 4.40 5.75
C PHE A 249 -25.16 5.56 5.26
N MET A 250 -24.90 6.09 4.06
CA MET A 250 -25.76 7.12 3.44
C MET A 250 -27.18 6.60 3.20
N ALA A 251 -27.33 5.40 2.63
CA ALA A 251 -28.64 4.81 2.40
C ALA A 251 -29.41 4.54 3.71
N PHE A 252 -28.72 4.02 4.73
CA PHE A 252 -29.28 3.88 6.07
C PHE A 252 -29.75 5.22 6.65
N SER A 253 -28.96 6.28 6.44
CA SER A 253 -29.28 7.62 6.91
C SER A 253 -30.51 8.21 6.21
N VAL A 254 -30.66 7.98 4.90
CA VAL A 254 -31.83 8.38 4.12
C VAL A 254 -33.08 7.64 4.61
N GLN A 255 -33.00 6.33 4.81
CA GLN A 255 -34.12 5.57 5.36
C GLN A 255 -34.52 6.10 6.75
N ARG A 256 -33.56 6.34 7.64
CA ARG A 256 -33.83 6.90 8.97
C ARG A 256 -34.46 8.29 8.91
N ALA A 257 -34.00 9.13 7.98
CA ALA A 257 -34.57 10.46 7.77
C ALA A 257 -36.01 10.40 7.20
N SER A 258 -36.36 9.35 6.46
CA SER A 258 -37.73 9.14 5.96
C SER A 258 -38.75 8.81 7.06
N GLY A 259 -38.29 8.43 8.27
CA GLY A 259 -39.15 7.97 9.36
C GLY A 259 -39.69 6.54 9.19
N SER A 260 -39.40 5.86 8.07
CA SER A 260 -39.81 4.47 7.84
C SER A 260 -38.88 3.47 8.53
N GLU A 261 -39.45 2.61 9.38
CA GLU A 261 -38.74 1.48 10.00
C GLU A 261 -38.97 0.15 9.28
N ASP A 262 -39.53 0.15 8.05
CA ASP A 262 -39.81 -1.08 7.31
C ASP A 262 -38.50 -1.78 6.88
N PRO A 263 -38.21 -3.00 7.39
CA PRO A 263 -37.00 -3.74 7.00
C PRO A 263 -37.01 -4.11 5.51
N ARG A 264 -38.18 -4.18 4.86
CA ARG A 264 -38.28 -4.46 3.42
C ARG A 264 -37.72 -3.33 2.56
N LEU A 265 -37.70 -2.10 3.07
CA LEU A 265 -37.07 -0.96 2.41
C LEU A 265 -35.59 -0.83 2.78
N LEU A 266 -35.22 -1.20 4.02
CA LEU A 266 -33.84 -1.13 4.51
C LEU A 266 -32.87 -1.94 3.66
N TYR A 267 -33.11 -3.25 3.44
CA TYR A 267 -32.14 -4.11 2.75
C TYR A 267 -31.90 -3.69 1.29
N PRO A 268 -32.94 -3.40 0.47
CA PRO A 268 -32.73 -2.88 -0.88
C PRO A 268 -32.00 -1.54 -0.88
N LEU A 269 -32.34 -0.60 0.02
CA LEU A 269 -31.65 0.68 0.13
C LEU A 269 -30.18 0.51 0.51
N LEU A 270 -29.87 -0.33 1.51
CA LEU A 270 -28.49 -0.65 1.88
C LEU A 270 -27.72 -1.24 0.71
N THR A 271 -28.31 -2.18 -0.02
CA THR A 271 -27.69 -2.83 -1.18
C THR A 271 -27.41 -1.80 -2.28
N LEU A 272 -28.39 -0.94 -2.57
CA LEU A 272 -28.25 0.13 -3.55
C LEU A 272 -27.17 1.14 -3.14
N GLY A 273 -27.17 1.60 -1.89
CA GLY A 273 -26.13 2.50 -1.36
C GLY A 273 -24.74 1.87 -1.41
N THR A 274 -24.61 0.60 -1.02
CA THR A 274 -23.37 -0.16 -1.10
C THR A 274 -22.87 -0.27 -2.54
N GLY A 275 -23.78 -0.60 -3.47
CA GLY A 275 -23.47 -0.73 -4.90
C GLY A 275 -23.04 0.60 -5.53
N LEU A 276 -23.70 1.71 -5.21
CA LEU A 276 -23.31 3.05 -5.66
C LEU A 276 -21.94 3.45 -5.10
N GLY A 277 -21.71 3.19 -3.82
CA GLY A 277 -20.41 3.42 -3.17
C GLY A 277 -19.28 2.61 -3.82
N LEU A 278 -19.51 1.31 -4.03
CA LEU A 278 -18.55 0.43 -4.70
C LEU A 278 -18.30 0.88 -6.15
N GLY A 279 -19.36 1.08 -6.94
CA GLY A 279 -19.27 1.47 -8.35
C GLY A 279 -18.53 2.80 -8.54
N SER A 280 -18.84 3.80 -7.72
CA SER A 280 -18.13 5.09 -7.76
C SER A 280 -16.64 4.95 -7.42
N ALA A 281 -16.29 4.14 -6.42
CA ALA A 281 -14.89 3.87 -6.10
C ALA A 281 -14.14 3.11 -7.19
N LEU A 282 -14.80 2.16 -7.87
CA LEU A 282 -14.20 1.45 -9.00
C LEU A 282 -13.94 2.38 -10.19
N LEU A 283 -14.91 3.25 -10.52
CA LEU A 283 -14.74 4.28 -11.56
C LEU A 283 -13.60 5.24 -11.21
N VAL A 284 -13.55 5.72 -9.97
CA VAL A 284 -12.47 6.58 -9.48
C VAL A 284 -11.11 5.88 -9.54
N ALA A 285 -11.04 4.60 -9.17
CA ALA A 285 -9.82 3.81 -9.20
C ALA A 285 -9.35 3.43 -10.62
N GLU A 286 -10.26 3.48 -11.61
CA GLU A 286 -9.93 3.31 -13.03
C GLU A 286 -9.45 4.60 -13.67
N GLU A 287 -10.07 5.73 -13.33
CA GLU A 287 -9.67 7.04 -13.84
C GLU A 287 -8.41 7.58 -13.15
N TRP A 288 -8.24 7.30 -11.85
CA TRP A 288 -7.14 7.82 -11.03
C TRP A 288 -6.30 6.70 -10.41
N ASN A 289 -4.97 6.89 -10.42
CA ASN A 289 -4.05 6.02 -9.70
C ASN A 289 -4.04 6.34 -8.20
N VAL A 290 -4.99 5.75 -7.48
CA VAL A 290 -5.20 5.87 -6.03
C VAL A 290 -4.18 5.02 -5.25
N SER A 291 -3.32 5.69 -4.49
CA SER A 291 -2.42 5.01 -3.55
C SER A 291 -3.19 4.47 -2.33
N THR A 292 -2.57 3.59 -1.55
CA THR A 292 -3.11 3.16 -0.24
C THR A 292 -3.30 4.35 0.70
N GLY A 293 -2.34 5.30 0.71
CA GLY A 293 -2.42 6.53 1.49
C GLY A 293 -3.55 7.47 1.04
N ASP A 294 -3.79 7.59 -0.26
CA ASP A 294 -4.90 8.35 -0.83
C ASP A 294 -6.25 7.77 -0.36
N ALA A 295 -6.41 6.45 -0.47
CA ALA A 295 -7.63 5.74 -0.07
C ALA A 295 -7.92 5.90 1.43
N TRP A 296 -6.91 5.74 2.28
CA TRP A 296 -7.06 5.96 3.73
C TRP A 296 -7.32 7.42 4.08
N THR A 297 -6.71 8.38 3.36
CA THR A 297 -6.98 9.81 3.58
C THR A 297 -8.44 10.16 3.24
N LEU A 298 -8.98 9.63 2.14
CA LEU A 298 -10.39 9.79 1.77
C LEU A 298 -11.33 9.15 2.80
N ALA A 299 -11.00 7.93 3.25
CA ALA A 299 -11.75 7.22 4.28
C ALA A 299 -11.74 7.98 5.61
N GLY A 300 -10.58 8.50 6.04
CA GLY A 300 -10.43 9.32 7.22
C GLY A 300 -11.29 10.59 7.13
N GLY A 301 -11.25 11.30 6.00
CA GLY A 301 -12.12 12.44 5.75
C GLY A 301 -13.61 12.09 5.90
N ALA A 302 -14.06 11.04 5.23
CA ALA A 302 -15.46 10.61 5.26
C ALA A 302 -15.93 10.16 6.65
N TRP A 303 -15.21 9.25 7.30
CA TRP A 303 -15.66 8.64 8.55
C TRP A 303 -15.50 9.57 9.76
N TRP A 304 -14.41 10.32 9.87
CA TRP A 304 -14.24 11.28 10.97
C TRP A 304 -15.15 12.50 10.81
N GLY A 305 -15.42 12.92 9.56
CA GLY A 305 -16.44 13.90 9.27
C GLY A 305 -17.84 13.42 9.68
N ALA A 306 -18.17 12.15 9.38
CA ALA A 306 -19.46 11.58 9.75
C ALA A 306 -19.62 11.41 11.25
N ALA A 307 -18.59 10.89 11.92
CA ALA A 307 -18.55 10.81 13.38
C ALA A 307 -18.73 12.19 14.01
N SER A 308 -18.03 13.22 13.51
CA SER A 308 -18.20 14.60 13.97
C SER A 308 -19.64 15.09 13.85
N GLY A 309 -20.26 14.91 12.67
CA GLY A 309 -21.64 15.30 12.43
C GLY A 309 -22.64 14.64 13.40
N ILE A 310 -22.53 13.33 13.58
CA ILE A 310 -23.37 12.55 14.51
C ILE A 310 -23.17 13.03 15.96
N LEU A 311 -21.93 13.22 16.39
CA LEU A 311 -21.59 13.65 17.74
C LEU A 311 -22.09 15.06 18.04
N VAL A 312 -21.94 16.00 17.11
CA VAL A 312 -22.51 17.36 17.25
C VAL A 312 -24.04 17.31 17.34
N ALA A 313 -24.70 16.50 16.50
CA ALA A 313 -26.15 16.34 16.52
C ALA A 313 -26.66 15.71 17.84
N ASN A 314 -25.95 14.70 18.36
CA ASN A 314 -26.20 14.12 19.68
C ASN A 314 -26.07 15.18 20.79
N GLY A 315 -25.01 15.98 20.75
CA GLY A 315 -24.77 17.06 21.71
C GLY A 315 -25.87 18.13 21.70
N ARG A 316 -26.44 18.42 20.53
CA ARG A 316 -27.57 19.34 20.35
C ARG A 316 -28.94 18.71 20.57
N LYS A 317 -29.00 17.43 20.96
CA LYS A 317 -30.24 16.66 21.19
C LYS A 317 -31.18 16.65 19.97
N VAL A 318 -30.61 16.66 18.77
CA VAL A 318 -31.37 16.50 17.52
C VAL A 318 -32.15 15.16 17.57
N PRO A 319 -33.37 15.04 17.01
CA PRO A 319 -34.09 13.77 16.94
C PRO A 319 -33.26 12.66 16.29
N LEU A 320 -33.45 11.41 16.74
CA LEU A 320 -32.62 10.28 16.28
C LEU A 320 -32.68 10.10 14.75
N THR A 321 -33.83 10.35 14.14
CA THR A 321 -34.07 10.31 12.69
C THR A 321 -33.13 11.23 11.92
N ASP A 322 -32.85 12.40 12.47
CA ASP A 322 -32.12 13.46 11.77
C ASP A 322 -30.61 13.43 12.06
N ARG A 323 -30.19 12.78 13.17
CA ARG A 323 -28.76 12.66 13.54
C ARG A 323 -27.91 12.00 12.47
N TYR A 324 -28.47 11.04 11.75
CA TYR A 324 -27.78 10.35 10.66
C TYR A 324 -27.58 11.26 9.45
N ALA A 325 -28.52 12.15 9.15
CA ALA A 325 -28.36 13.17 8.12
C ALA A 325 -27.22 14.16 8.45
N TRP A 326 -27.08 14.53 9.73
CA TRP A 326 -25.91 15.29 10.19
C TRP A 326 -24.60 14.53 9.99
N GLY A 327 -24.60 13.22 10.26
CA GLY A 327 -23.48 12.33 9.94
C GLY A 327 -23.14 12.31 8.45
N VAL A 328 -24.11 12.14 7.58
CA VAL A 328 -23.88 12.19 6.12
C VAL A 328 -23.32 13.55 5.70
N GLY A 329 -23.93 14.64 6.18
CA GLY A 329 -23.45 16.00 5.89
C GLY A 329 -22.00 16.22 6.32
N GLY A 330 -21.66 15.83 7.56
CA GLY A 330 -20.29 15.89 8.07
C GLY A 330 -19.32 15.02 7.26
N GLY A 331 -19.72 13.80 6.90
CA GLY A 331 -18.90 12.89 6.12
C GLY A 331 -18.65 13.37 4.70
N LEU A 332 -19.66 13.95 4.02
CA LEU A 332 -19.50 14.54 2.70
C LEU A 332 -18.59 15.77 2.72
N ILE A 333 -18.69 16.63 3.75
CA ILE A 333 -17.78 17.77 3.94
C ILE A 333 -16.34 17.26 4.14
N GLY A 334 -16.14 16.27 5.02
CA GLY A 334 -14.83 15.69 5.28
C GLY A 334 -14.22 14.99 4.06
N LEU A 335 -15.03 14.23 3.31
CA LEU A 335 -14.63 13.63 2.04
C LEU A 335 -14.24 14.71 1.00
N GLY A 336 -15.01 15.79 0.91
CA GLY A 336 -14.72 16.92 0.04
C GLY A 336 -13.39 17.60 0.38
N LEU A 337 -13.11 17.82 1.67
CA LEU A 337 -11.84 18.37 2.15
C LEU A 337 -10.66 17.43 1.86
N ALA A 338 -10.82 16.13 2.10
CA ALA A 338 -9.80 15.13 1.78
C ALA A 338 -9.52 15.09 0.27
N THR A 339 -10.57 15.05 -0.55
CA THR A 339 -10.46 15.11 -2.02
C THR A 339 -9.73 16.37 -2.47
N PHE A 340 -10.11 17.54 -1.94
CA PHE A 340 -9.45 18.80 -2.24
C PHE A 340 -7.97 18.79 -1.86
N SER A 341 -7.62 18.24 -0.69
CA SER A 341 -6.23 18.06 -0.25
C SER A 341 -5.43 17.20 -1.23
N LEU A 342 -6.02 16.09 -1.70
CA LEU A 342 -5.39 15.19 -2.67
C LEU A 342 -5.22 15.82 -4.06
N THR A 343 -6.04 16.80 -4.45
CA THR A 343 -5.80 17.56 -5.69
C THR A 343 -4.50 18.37 -5.67
N ARG A 344 -3.93 18.63 -4.48
CA ARG A 344 -2.65 19.33 -4.31
C ARG A 344 -1.45 18.40 -4.25
N GLY A 345 -1.67 17.10 -4.08
CA GLY A 345 -0.63 16.08 -4.04
C GLY A 345 -1.11 14.78 -3.38
N LYS A 346 -0.54 13.65 -3.82
CA LYS A 346 -0.83 12.32 -3.25
C LYS A 346 -0.48 12.28 -1.76
N ALA A 347 -1.21 11.47 -1.01
CA ALA A 347 -0.90 11.15 0.36
C ALA A 347 -0.11 9.84 0.42
N ASP A 348 0.92 9.83 1.26
CA ASP A 348 1.58 8.60 1.70
C ASP A 348 0.86 7.99 2.92
N GLU A 349 1.30 6.83 3.36
CA GLU A 349 0.71 6.15 4.51
C GLU A 349 0.90 6.93 5.83
N GLY A 350 2.00 7.67 5.97
CA GLY A 350 2.28 8.50 7.13
C GLY A 350 1.32 9.69 7.22
N GLU A 351 1.09 10.36 6.10
CA GLU A 351 0.08 11.42 5.94
C GLU A 351 -1.31 10.91 6.31
N ALA A 352 -1.70 9.74 5.79
CA ALA A 352 -3.00 9.14 6.09
C ALA A 352 -3.15 8.82 7.59
N VAL A 353 -2.13 8.20 8.20
CA VAL A 353 -2.13 7.92 9.64
C VAL A 353 -2.21 9.22 10.45
N LEU A 354 -1.54 10.30 10.02
CA LEU A 354 -1.62 11.59 10.70
C LEU A 354 -3.01 12.24 10.60
N VAL A 355 -3.73 12.04 9.50
CA VAL A 355 -5.15 12.46 9.39
C VAL A 355 -6.02 11.72 10.39
N HIS A 356 -5.87 10.39 10.50
CA HIS A 356 -6.63 9.56 11.44
C HIS A 356 -6.28 9.86 12.91
N SER A 357 -4.98 10.00 13.22
CA SER A 357 -4.46 10.38 14.54
C SER A 357 -4.95 11.77 14.94
N GLY A 358 -4.85 12.75 14.04
CA GLY A 358 -5.32 14.11 14.30
C GLY A 358 -6.80 14.15 14.67
N ALA A 359 -7.64 13.43 13.92
CA ALA A 359 -9.07 13.35 14.21
C ALA A 359 -9.37 12.59 15.52
N SER A 360 -8.68 11.48 15.80
CA SER A 360 -8.89 10.69 17.02
C SER A 360 -8.43 11.44 18.28
N LEU A 361 -7.24 12.05 18.25
CA LEU A 361 -6.74 12.92 19.32
C LEU A 361 -7.64 14.15 19.47
N GLY A 362 -8.08 14.74 18.38
CA GLY A 362 -9.04 15.83 18.38
C GLY A 362 -10.34 15.43 19.09
N LEU A 363 -10.89 14.26 18.79
CA LEU A 363 -12.08 13.72 19.46
C LEU A 363 -11.84 13.61 20.97
N GLY A 364 -10.73 12.98 21.39
CA GLY A 364 -10.39 12.81 22.81
C GLY A 364 -10.19 14.14 23.54
N LEU A 365 -9.39 15.04 22.98
CA LEU A 365 -9.13 16.37 23.56
C LEU A 365 -10.38 17.25 23.59
N GLY A 366 -11.22 17.17 22.56
CA GLY A 366 -12.51 17.85 22.52
C GLY A 366 -13.46 17.32 23.60
N ALA A 367 -13.52 16.00 23.80
CA ALA A 367 -14.28 15.37 24.86
C ALA A 367 -13.82 15.84 26.25
N LEU A 368 -12.51 15.83 26.51
CA LEU A 368 -11.92 16.34 27.75
C LEU A 368 -12.22 17.83 27.94
N THR A 369 -12.13 18.64 26.89
CA THR A 369 -12.44 20.08 26.96
C THR A 369 -13.89 20.33 27.36
N ASP A 370 -14.84 19.54 26.85
CA ASP A 370 -16.26 19.64 27.20
C ASP A 370 -16.51 19.17 28.64
N TYR A 371 -15.85 18.09 29.09
CA TYR A 371 -15.86 17.69 30.51
C TYR A 371 -15.31 18.79 31.43
N PHE A 372 -14.20 19.42 31.05
CA PHE A 372 -13.60 20.51 31.81
C PHE A 372 -14.54 21.71 31.90
N HIS A 373 -15.12 22.13 30.77
CA HIS A 373 -16.04 23.26 30.73
C HIS A 373 -17.26 23.02 31.63
N ARG A 374 -17.89 21.84 31.51
CA ARG A 374 -19.08 21.47 32.30
C ARG A 374 -18.77 21.18 33.76
N GLY A 375 -17.60 20.62 34.06
CA GLY A 375 -17.27 20.12 35.39
C GLY A 375 -18.14 18.94 35.83
N ASP A 376 -18.60 18.09 34.90
CA ASP A 376 -19.48 16.95 35.19
C ASP A 376 -19.11 15.76 34.32
N LEU A 377 -18.70 14.65 34.96
CA LEU A 377 -18.32 13.40 34.28
C LEU A 377 -19.51 12.51 33.92
N ASN A 378 -20.70 12.77 34.48
CA ASN A 378 -21.87 11.90 34.29
C ASN A 378 -22.55 12.09 32.92
N LYS A 379 -22.22 13.17 32.20
CA LYS A 379 -22.79 13.47 30.89
C LYS A 379 -21.77 13.17 29.80
N THR A 380 -22.17 12.35 28.83
CA THR A 380 -21.33 12.07 27.67
C THR A 380 -20.99 13.36 26.89
N PRO A 381 -19.72 13.62 26.56
CA PRO A 381 -19.24 14.89 26.01
C PRO A 381 -19.37 14.92 24.48
N TYR A 382 -20.57 14.65 23.97
CA TYR A 382 -20.82 14.52 22.53
C TYR A 382 -20.42 15.77 21.74
N THR A 383 -20.76 16.96 22.26
CA THR A 383 -20.48 18.23 21.59
C THR A 383 -18.98 18.48 21.46
N GLY A 384 -18.24 18.32 22.56
CA GLY A 384 -16.78 18.45 22.56
C GLY A 384 -16.11 17.46 21.64
N ALA A 385 -16.47 16.18 21.75
CA ALA A 385 -15.93 15.11 20.92
C ALA A 385 -16.18 15.36 19.42
N GLY A 386 -17.39 15.84 19.07
CA GLY A 386 -17.75 16.15 17.70
C GLY A 386 -16.93 17.28 17.09
N TYR A 387 -16.86 18.44 17.76
CA TYR A 387 -16.05 19.56 17.27
C TYR A 387 -14.56 19.25 17.30
N GLY A 388 -14.11 18.55 18.35
CA GLY A 388 -12.73 18.09 18.48
C GLY A 388 -12.32 17.19 17.32
N SER A 389 -13.15 16.22 16.93
CA SER A 389 -12.90 15.36 15.77
C SER A 389 -12.76 16.16 14.47
N ALA A 390 -13.64 17.14 14.22
CA ALA A 390 -13.56 17.98 13.02
C ALA A 390 -12.31 18.88 13.00
N LEU A 391 -12.01 19.55 14.11
CA LEU A 391 -10.80 20.38 14.23
C LEU A 391 -9.54 19.54 14.12
N GLY A 392 -9.54 18.37 14.75
CA GLY A 392 -8.46 17.38 14.66
C GLY A 392 -8.25 16.85 13.25
N LEU A 393 -9.31 16.57 12.51
CA LEU A 393 -9.26 16.16 11.11
C LEU A 393 -8.61 17.26 10.24
N ILE A 394 -9.02 18.52 10.41
CA ILE A 394 -8.47 19.66 9.68
C ILE A 394 -7.00 19.88 10.06
N ALA A 395 -6.67 19.84 11.35
CA ALA A 395 -5.31 20.01 11.85
C ALA A 395 -4.39 18.88 11.37
N GLY A 396 -4.81 17.61 11.51
CA GLY A 396 -4.07 16.44 11.04
C GLY A 396 -3.86 16.47 9.52
N GLY A 397 -4.91 16.77 8.75
CA GLY A 397 -4.82 16.94 7.30
C GLY A 397 -3.89 18.09 6.87
N THR A 398 -3.89 19.20 7.62
CA THR A 398 -2.99 20.32 7.37
C THR A 398 -1.54 19.97 7.71
N LEU A 399 -1.30 19.35 8.88
CA LEU A 399 0.03 18.91 9.31
C LEU A 399 0.61 17.84 8.37
N ALA A 400 -0.23 16.96 7.82
CA ALA A 400 0.19 15.98 6.82
C ALA A 400 0.79 16.64 5.57
N LYS A 401 0.28 17.81 5.18
CA LYS A 401 0.85 18.57 4.05
C LYS A 401 2.07 19.41 4.40
N LEU A 402 2.28 19.72 5.68
CA LEU A 402 3.40 20.54 6.13
C LEU A 402 4.60 19.69 6.58
N THR A 403 4.36 18.44 6.97
CA THR A 403 5.38 17.58 7.60
C THR A 403 5.32 16.17 7.04
N LYS A 404 6.49 15.64 6.64
CA LYS A 404 6.64 14.22 6.31
C LYS A 404 7.00 13.47 7.58
N VAL A 405 6.08 12.64 8.06
CA VAL A 405 6.25 11.87 9.29
C VAL A 405 5.96 10.40 8.97
N PRO A 406 6.89 9.46 9.25
CA PRO A 406 6.60 8.06 9.02
C PRO A 406 5.47 7.58 9.95
N ALA A 407 4.63 6.66 9.46
CA ALA A 407 3.49 6.14 10.21
C ALA A 407 3.86 5.61 11.60
N SER A 408 5.01 4.94 11.73
CA SER A 408 5.54 4.44 13.00
C SER A 408 5.80 5.55 14.02
N ARG A 409 6.24 6.73 13.57
CA ARG A 409 6.46 7.87 14.45
C ARG A 409 5.15 8.48 14.92
N VAL A 410 4.14 8.57 14.05
CA VAL A 410 2.80 9.04 14.46
C VAL A 410 2.21 8.10 15.52
N LEU A 411 2.32 6.78 15.31
CA LEU A 411 1.88 5.79 16.29
C LEU A 411 2.59 5.95 17.65
N LEU A 412 3.90 6.21 17.66
CA LEU A 412 4.63 6.46 18.90
C LEU A 412 4.19 7.75 19.60
N VAL A 413 3.82 8.79 18.85
CA VAL A 413 3.24 10.01 19.40
C VAL A 413 1.86 9.74 20.01
N ASP A 414 1.00 8.99 19.32
CA ASP A 414 -0.32 8.60 19.81
C ASP A 414 -0.22 7.76 21.09
N LEU A 415 0.72 6.79 21.11
CA LEU A 415 1.01 5.99 22.29
C LEU A 415 1.53 6.86 23.44
N GLY A 416 2.44 7.80 23.15
CA GLY A 416 2.94 8.76 24.13
C GLY A 416 1.83 9.64 24.70
N ALA A 417 0.93 10.13 23.85
CA ALA A 417 -0.23 10.90 24.27
C ALA A 417 -1.18 10.06 25.14
N GLY A 418 -1.47 8.81 24.76
CA GLY A 418 -2.31 7.90 25.54
C GLY A 418 -1.71 7.54 26.90
N LEU A 419 -0.42 7.20 26.95
CA LEU A 419 0.29 6.93 28.21
C LEU A 419 0.36 8.17 29.10
N GLY A 420 0.61 9.33 28.50
CA GLY A 420 0.56 10.62 29.19
C GLY A 420 -0.82 10.91 29.78
N ALA A 421 -1.90 10.64 29.03
CA ALA A 421 -3.27 10.76 29.52
C ALA A 421 -3.53 9.85 30.73
N ALA A 422 -3.09 8.59 30.65
CA ALA A 422 -3.23 7.63 31.75
C ALA A 422 -2.45 8.07 32.99
N ALA A 423 -1.21 8.55 32.84
CA ALA A 423 -0.43 9.08 33.95
C ALA A 423 -1.07 10.33 34.57
N GLY A 424 -1.54 11.27 33.74
CA GLY A 424 -2.26 12.46 34.18
C GLY A 424 -3.55 12.12 34.92
N ALA A 425 -4.32 11.16 34.40
CA ALA A 425 -5.52 10.64 35.05
C ALA A 425 -5.19 9.96 36.39
N ALA A 426 -4.12 9.18 36.47
CA ALA A 426 -3.68 8.54 37.70
C ALA A 426 -3.33 9.59 38.78
N ILE A 427 -2.58 10.62 38.42
CA ILE A 427 -2.23 11.74 39.33
C ILE A 427 -3.49 12.51 39.76
N GLY A 428 -4.43 12.75 38.84
CA GLY A 428 -5.68 13.44 39.14
C GLY A 428 -6.72 12.59 39.88
N SER A 429 -6.57 11.27 39.89
CA SER A 429 -7.60 10.33 40.38
C SER A 429 -8.05 10.57 41.83
N PRO A 430 -7.20 10.99 42.79
CA PRO A 430 -7.67 11.31 44.14
C PRO A 430 -8.77 12.38 44.18
N LEU A 431 -8.84 13.26 43.19
CA LEU A 431 -9.87 14.30 43.11
C LEU A 431 -11.27 13.74 42.82
N VAL A 432 -11.37 12.56 42.20
CA VAL A 432 -12.66 12.00 41.77
C VAL A 432 -13.15 10.81 42.60
N PHE A 433 -12.37 10.34 43.58
CA PHE A 433 -12.76 9.24 44.47
C PHE A 433 -13.60 9.68 45.68
N GLU A 434 -13.62 10.96 46.02
CA GLU A 434 -14.46 11.52 47.10
C GLU A 434 -15.76 12.14 46.54
N GLN A 435 -16.41 13.04 47.28
CA GLN A 435 -17.49 13.88 46.76
C GLN A 435 -17.01 14.62 45.50
N VAL A 436 -17.55 14.23 44.34
CA VAL A 436 -17.23 14.80 43.03
C VAL A 436 -17.85 16.19 42.93
N THR A 437 -17.04 17.22 43.14
CA THR A 437 -17.41 18.62 42.88
C THR A 437 -16.94 19.04 41.49
N PRO A 438 -17.58 20.05 40.87
CA PRO A 438 -17.16 20.52 39.54
C PRO A 438 -15.70 20.97 39.46
N GLU A 439 -15.16 21.55 40.53
CA GLU A 439 -13.76 21.97 40.63
C GLU A 439 -12.81 20.77 40.66
N LYS A 440 -13.14 19.74 41.44
CA LYS A 440 -12.36 18.50 41.49
C LYS A 440 -12.38 17.76 40.14
N THR A 441 -13.54 17.71 39.47
CA THR A 441 -13.64 17.19 38.11
C THR A 441 -12.76 17.96 37.13
N ARG A 442 -12.78 19.29 37.17
CA ARG A 442 -11.91 20.13 36.34
C ARG A 442 -10.44 19.85 36.60
N GLY A 443 -10.05 19.69 37.87
CA GLY A 443 -8.68 19.32 38.24
C GLY A 443 -8.26 17.97 37.67
N PHE A 444 -9.10 16.95 37.78
CA PHE A 444 -8.86 15.62 37.20
C PHE A 444 -8.69 15.70 35.67
N VAL A 445 -9.63 16.34 34.99
CA VAL A 445 -9.63 16.47 33.53
C VAL A 445 -8.43 17.29 33.05
N ALA A 446 -8.08 18.37 33.76
CA ALA A 446 -6.90 19.18 33.44
C ALA A 446 -5.61 18.38 33.59
N ALA A 447 -5.50 17.53 34.63
CA ALA A 447 -4.36 16.64 34.80
C ALA A 447 -4.25 15.63 33.65
N THR A 448 -5.36 15.00 33.24
CA THR A 448 -5.40 14.10 32.07
C THR A 448 -5.03 14.82 30.78
N LEU A 449 -5.58 16.00 30.52
CA LEU A 449 -5.31 16.79 29.32
C LEU A 449 -3.85 17.24 29.28
N GLY A 450 -3.32 17.75 30.39
CA GLY A 450 -1.92 18.12 30.53
C GLY A 450 -0.99 16.92 30.32
N GLY A 451 -1.31 15.77 30.92
CA GLY A 451 -0.60 14.52 30.71
C GLY A 451 -0.58 14.09 29.24
N THR A 452 -1.72 14.17 28.56
CA THR A 452 -1.84 13.85 27.12
C THR A 452 -0.90 14.70 26.28
N LEU A 453 -0.91 16.03 26.49
CA LEU A 453 -0.07 16.97 25.74
C LEU A 453 1.42 16.76 26.03
N ILE A 454 1.80 16.59 27.31
CA ILE A 454 3.20 16.35 27.70
C ILE A 454 3.70 15.02 27.14
N GLY A 455 2.90 13.95 27.23
CA GLY A 455 3.25 12.63 26.71
C GLY A 455 3.44 12.62 25.19
N GLY A 456 2.52 13.24 24.45
CA GLY A 456 2.63 13.41 23.00
C GLY A 456 3.86 14.25 22.60
N ALA A 457 4.10 15.38 23.28
CA ALA A 457 5.25 16.24 23.02
C ALA A 457 6.59 15.54 23.33
N ALA A 458 6.67 14.80 24.44
CA ALA A 458 7.84 14.01 24.80
C ALA A 458 8.11 12.92 23.76
N ALA A 459 7.09 12.15 23.38
CA ALA A 459 7.22 11.13 22.34
C ALA A 459 7.65 11.73 21.00
N TRP A 460 7.08 12.86 20.59
CA TRP A 460 7.50 13.59 19.38
C TRP A 460 8.97 14.02 19.44
N TRP A 461 9.42 14.51 20.59
CA TRP A 461 10.80 14.94 20.82
C TRP A 461 11.80 13.79 20.80
N PHE A 462 11.46 12.65 21.41
CA PHE A 462 12.35 11.48 21.46
C PHE A 462 12.41 10.72 20.13
N THR A 463 11.34 10.77 19.33
CA THR A 463 11.26 10.12 18.01
C THR A 463 11.73 11.00 16.86
N ARG A 464 12.11 12.26 17.13
CA ARG A 464 12.62 13.13 16.06
C ARG A 464 13.86 12.51 15.45
N ASP A 465 13.88 12.45 14.11
CA ASP A 465 15.10 12.11 13.39
C ASP A 465 16.17 13.09 13.83
N ARG A 466 17.12 12.58 14.62
CA ARG A 466 18.38 13.29 14.80
C ARG A 466 19.03 13.17 13.45
N THR A 467 18.94 14.24 12.64
CA THR A 467 19.68 14.41 11.38
C THR A 467 21.00 13.70 11.57
N SER A 468 21.17 12.59 10.84
CA SER A 468 22.32 11.71 10.99
C SER A 468 23.53 12.62 10.96
N ALA A 469 24.21 12.74 12.11
CA ALA A 469 25.46 13.46 12.15
C ALA A 469 26.30 12.88 11.00
N PRO A 470 27.02 13.73 10.23
CA PRO A 470 27.86 13.24 9.14
C PRO A 470 28.66 12.04 9.66
N PRO A 471 28.77 10.95 8.87
CA PRO A 471 29.28 9.67 9.34
C PRO A 471 30.58 9.92 10.08
N ARG A 472 30.54 9.77 11.42
CA ARG A 472 31.74 9.91 12.23
C ARG A 472 32.71 8.85 11.69
N PRO A 473 33.97 9.22 11.40
CA PRO A 473 34.98 8.23 10.99
C PRO A 473 34.99 7.10 12.03
N PRO A 474 35.28 5.85 11.62
CA PRO A 474 35.21 4.67 12.48
C PRO A 474 36.19 4.81 13.65
N SER A 475 35.74 5.44 14.73
CA SER A 475 36.50 5.60 15.95
C SER A 475 36.08 4.52 16.94
N SER A 476 36.97 3.53 17.08
CA SER A 476 37.14 2.59 18.20
C SER A 476 36.05 1.53 18.41
N PRO A 477 36.43 0.26 18.66
CA PRO A 477 35.50 -0.76 19.15
C PRO A 477 35.11 -0.46 20.62
N ALA A 478 33.97 -1.00 21.05
CA ALA A 478 33.40 -0.95 22.39
C ALA A 478 32.53 0.28 22.77
N ALA A 479 31.67 0.75 21.87
CA ALA A 479 30.51 1.53 22.29
C ALA A 479 29.32 0.58 22.52
N PHE A 480 28.94 0.42 23.79
CA PHE A 480 27.73 -0.28 24.24
C PHE A 480 26.52 0.14 23.39
N ARG A 481 26.02 -0.77 22.54
CA ARG A 481 24.82 -0.55 21.73
C ARG A 481 23.72 -1.45 22.25
N ILE A 482 22.74 -0.85 22.92
CA ILE A 482 21.44 -1.48 23.16
C ILE A 482 20.53 -1.10 22.00
N ALA A 483 19.90 -2.08 21.36
CA ALA A 483 18.77 -1.85 20.47
C ALA A 483 17.53 -2.60 20.99
N PRO A 484 16.39 -1.92 21.19
CA PRO A 484 15.14 -2.60 21.46
C PRO A 484 14.70 -3.39 20.24
N TYR A 485 14.13 -4.57 20.46
CA TYR A 485 13.50 -5.37 19.43
C TYR A 485 12.14 -5.87 19.92
N GLY A 486 11.20 -6.05 19.00
CA GLY A 486 9.88 -6.61 19.26
C GLY A 486 9.56 -7.63 18.18
N GLY A 487 9.04 -8.78 18.57
CA GLY A 487 8.77 -9.88 17.66
C GLY A 487 8.63 -11.20 18.41
N THR A 488 8.86 -12.30 17.69
CA THR A 488 8.85 -13.64 18.27
C THR A 488 10.06 -13.80 19.19
N ILE A 489 9.85 -13.76 20.51
CA ILE A 489 10.91 -13.91 21.53
C ILE A 489 11.18 -15.37 21.90
N GLY A 490 10.33 -16.27 21.42
CA GLY A 490 10.49 -17.71 21.57
C GLY A 490 9.39 -18.44 20.83
N ALA A 491 9.42 -19.76 20.84
CA ALA A 491 8.31 -20.56 20.36
C ALA A 491 8.20 -21.83 21.20
N SER A 492 6.97 -22.27 21.45
CA SER A 492 6.71 -23.56 22.10
C SER A 492 6.29 -24.56 21.04
N GLN A 493 6.88 -25.75 21.06
CA GLN A 493 6.32 -26.87 20.30
C GLN A 493 5.01 -27.31 20.95
N THR A 494 3.95 -27.40 20.15
CA THR A 494 2.68 -28.01 20.52
C THR A 494 2.38 -29.16 19.56
N ARG A 495 1.39 -30.00 19.89
CA ARG A 495 1.02 -31.16 19.08
C ARG A 495 0.56 -30.79 17.65
N ASP A 496 0.11 -29.55 17.47
CA ASP A 496 -0.40 -29.00 16.20
C ASP A 496 0.60 -28.07 15.49
N GLY A 497 1.83 -27.97 15.98
CA GLY A 497 2.89 -27.16 15.39
C GLY A 497 3.56 -26.18 16.36
N VAL A 498 4.47 -25.37 15.82
CA VAL A 498 5.24 -24.38 16.59
C VAL A 498 4.37 -23.15 16.82
N VAL A 499 4.08 -22.83 18.09
CA VAL A 499 3.33 -21.63 18.48
C VAL A 499 4.33 -20.55 18.91
N PRO A 500 4.42 -19.42 18.18
CA PRO A 500 5.31 -18.33 18.53
C PRO A 500 4.87 -17.60 19.81
N ALA A 501 5.81 -17.33 20.69
CA ALA A 501 5.66 -16.41 21.81
C ALA A 501 6.14 -15.02 21.38
N TYR A 502 5.24 -14.04 21.39
CA TYR A 502 5.56 -12.66 21.03
C TYR A 502 5.93 -11.85 22.26
N GLY A 503 6.91 -10.96 22.12
CA GLY A 503 7.31 -10.07 23.19
C GLY A 503 8.24 -8.95 22.71
N ALA A 504 8.66 -8.13 23.66
CA ALA A 504 9.61 -7.05 23.44
C ALA A 504 10.81 -7.23 24.37
N GLY A 505 12.00 -6.93 23.85
CA GLY A 505 13.26 -7.07 24.58
C GLY A 505 14.30 -6.05 24.12
N VAL A 506 15.47 -6.13 24.72
CA VAL A 506 16.64 -5.33 24.35
C VAL A 506 17.78 -6.29 24.05
N HIS A 507 18.38 -6.18 22.86
CA HIS A 507 19.62 -6.89 22.55
C HIS A 507 20.78 -5.90 22.65
N GLY A 508 21.90 -6.38 23.20
CA GLY A 508 23.15 -5.64 23.25
C GLY A 508 24.30 -6.53 22.83
N THR A 509 25.25 -5.96 22.09
CA THR A 509 26.55 -6.58 21.83
C THR A 509 27.55 -6.06 22.86
N TRP A 510 28.12 -6.97 23.65
CA TRP A 510 29.07 -6.70 24.73
C TRP A 510 30.50 -6.73 24.21
#